data_AF-W5N719-F1
#
_entry.id   AF-W5N719-F1
#
_cell.length_a   1.000
_cell.length_b   1.000
_cell.length_c   1.000
_cell.angle_alpha   90.00
_cell.angle_beta   90.00
_cell.angle_gamma   90.00
#
_symmetry.space_group_name_H-M   'P 1'
#
loop_
_entity.id
_entity.type
_entity.pdbx_description
1 polymer ?
#
loop_
_entity_poly.entity_id
_entity_poly.type
_entity_poly.pdbx_seq_one_letter_code
_entity_poly.pdbx_strand_id
1 'polypeptide(L)'
;MSAVSSLVPARFLTLTAHLVIVITIFWSRVRARTSSRTNFCGRLLLFPCRRLVVALSVTLGMFAIELAGFFSGVSMFNSSQGLLSTAAHASAGVALVFFLFEQWDCGLYWWIFAFC
;
A
#
# COMPACT_ATOMS: atom_id res chain seq x y z
N MET A 1 -22.66 -2.29 -21.95
CA MET A 1 -21.34 -1.75 -22.36
C MET A 1 -20.82 -0.63 -21.43
N SER A 2 -21.48 -0.31 -20.32
CA SER A 2 -21.06 0.74 -19.39
C SER A 2 -19.95 0.34 -18.41
N ALA A 3 -19.89 -0.93 -17.99
CA ALA A 3 -18.94 -1.42 -16.99
C ALA A 3 -17.47 -1.38 -17.46
N VAL A 4 -17.22 -1.52 -18.77
CA VAL A 4 -15.86 -1.41 -19.34
C VAL A 4 -15.36 0.04 -19.38
N SER A 5 -16.27 0.99 -19.58
CA SER A 5 -15.95 2.43 -19.62
C SER A 5 -15.64 2.99 -18.23
N SER A 6 -16.25 2.46 -17.17
CA SER A 6 -15.97 2.85 -15.78
C SER A 6 -14.79 2.12 -15.15
N LEU A 7 -14.26 1.07 -15.80
CA LEU A 7 -13.22 0.23 -15.21
C LEU A 7 -11.88 0.95 -15.09
N VAL A 8 -11.54 1.76 -16.09
CA VAL A 8 -10.33 2.59 -16.11
C VAL A 8 -10.32 3.60 -14.94
N PRO A 9 -11.35 4.45 -14.77
CA PRO A 9 -11.39 5.38 -13.64
C PRO A 9 -11.52 4.67 -12.28
N ALA A 10 -12.21 3.52 -12.19
CA ALA A 10 -12.27 2.74 -10.96
C ALA A 10 -10.90 2.19 -10.54
N ARG A 11 -10.11 1.69 -11.49
CA ARG A 11 -8.75 1.22 -11.22
C ARG A 11 -7.85 2.37 -10.75
N PHE A 12 -7.93 3.52 -11.41
CA PHE A 12 -7.18 4.71 -10.98
C PHE A 12 -7.51 5.12 -9.54
N LEU A 13 -8.81 5.18 -9.20
CA LEU A 13 -9.26 5.56 -7.86
C LEU A 13 -8.82 4.56 -6.77
N THR A 14 -8.93 3.26 -7.03
CA THR A 14 -8.52 2.23 -6.06
C THR A 14 -7.01 2.20 -5.85
N LEU A 15 -6.23 2.34 -6.92
CA LEU A 15 -4.77 2.37 -6.89
C LEU A 15 -4.27 3.63 -6.16
N THR A 16 -4.87 4.80 -6.44
CA THR A 16 -4.56 6.05 -5.72
C THR A 16 -4.98 6.02 -4.25
N ALA A 17 -6.13 5.43 -3.92
CA ALA A 17 -6.56 5.28 -2.53
C ALA A 17 -5.60 4.40 -1.72
N HIS A 18 -5.20 3.26 -2.26
CA HIS A 18 -4.22 2.38 -1.61
C HIS A 18 -2.86 3.08 -1.47
N LEU A 19 -2.39 3.79 -2.50
CA LEU A 19 -1.17 4.60 -2.43
C LEU A 19 -1.21 5.64 -1.30
N VAL A 20 -2.30 6.40 -1.16
CA VAL A 20 -2.44 7.42 -0.12
C VAL A 20 -2.39 6.82 1.28
N ILE A 21 -3.03 5.66 1.49
CA ILE A 21 -2.98 4.95 2.78
C ILE A 21 -1.55 4.52 3.10
N VAL A 22 -0.84 3.94 2.14
CA VAL A 22 0.56 3.51 2.31
C VAL A 22 1.48 4.69 2.64
N ILE A 23 1.35 5.81 1.92
CA ILE A 23 2.11 7.04 2.18
C ILE A 23 1.81 7.56 3.59
N THR A 24 0.54 7.58 3.99
CA THR A 24 0.11 8.08 5.31
C THR A 24 0.73 7.24 6.43
N ILE A 25 0.70 5.91 6.31
CA ILE A 25 1.33 5.00 7.28
C ILE A 25 2.85 5.20 7.30
N PHE A 26 3.48 5.26 6.12
CA PHE A 26 4.94 5.47 6.01
C PHE A 26 5.37 6.77 6.70
N TRP A 27 4.70 7.88 6.40
CA TRP A 27 5.02 9.20 6.95
C TRP A 27 4.78 9.27 8.46
N SER A 28 3.70 8.67 8.96
CA SER A 28 3.41 8.56 10.39
C SER A 28 4.54 7.84 11.14
N ARG A 29 5.03 6.72 10.59
CA ARG A 29 6.12 5.94 11.20
C ARG A 29 7.47 6.66 11.14
N VAL A 30 7.77 7.37 10.05
CA VAL A 30 8.99 8.19 9.95
C VAL A 30 8.96 9.32 10.98
N ARG A 31 7.84 10.05 11.07
CA ARG A 31 7.68 11.14 12.04
C ARG A 31 7.77 10.66 13.48
N ALA A 32 7.15 9.52 13.80
CA ALA A 32 7.22 8.90 15.13
C ALA A 32 8.67 8.51 15.50
N ARG A 33 9.48 8.02 14.56
CA ARG A 33 10.90 7.75 14.80
C ARG A 33 11.71 9.03 15.06
N THR A 34 11.39 10.11 14.36
CA THR A 34 12.10 11.38 14.54
C THR A 34 11.76 12.06 15.87
N SER A 35 10.51 11.98 16.34
CA SER A 35 10.09 12.53 17.64
C SER A 35 10.51 11.67 18.83
N SER A 36 10.58 10.35 18.66
CA SER A 36 11.00 9.43 19.72
C SER A 36 12.52 9.41 19.95
N ARG A 37 13.33 10.02 19.08
CA ARG A 37 14.80 10.06 19.22
C ARG A 37 15.29 10.92 20.40
N THR A 38 14.40 11.57 21.15
CA THR A 38 14.68 12.25 22.42
C THR A 38 14.27 11.46 23.66
N ASN A 39 13.57 10.32 23.53
CA ASN A 39 13.24 9.44 24.66
C ASN A 39 13.93 8.08 24.48
N PHE A 40 14.97 7.87 25.28
CA PHE A 40 15.74 6.64 25.40
C PHE A 40 14.84 5.48 25.89
N CYS A 41 15.12 4.25 25.42
CA CYS A 41 14.51 2.95 25.81
C CYS A 41 13.19 2.56 25.06
N GLY A 42 13.02 1.40 24.43
CA GLY A 42 13.65 0.10 24.69
C GLY A 42 14.00 -0.74 23.43
N ARG A 43 15.11 -1.46 23.56
CA ARG A 43 15.79 -2.29 22.55
C ARG A 43 15.09 -3.64 22.22
N LEU A 44 13.83 -3.85 22.59
CA LEU A 44 13.15 -5.15 22.36
C LEU A 44 12.21 -5.16 21.13
N LEU A 45 11.92 -4.00 20.51
CA LEU A 45 10.93 -3.86 19.43
C LEU A 45 11.50 -3.27 18.12
N LEU A 46 12.80 -3.42 17.88
CA LEU A 46 13.51 -2.74 16.79
C LEU A 46 13.45 -3.49 15.43
N PHE A 47 13.33 -4.82 15.46
CA PHE A 47 13.22 -5.65 14.25
C PHE A 47 11.87 -5.54 13.52
N PRO A 48 10.70 -5.56 14.20
CA PRO A 48 9.40 -5.43 13.53
C PRO A 48 9.25 -4.07 12.84
N CYS A 49 9.67 -2.98 13.51
CA CYS A 49 9.58 -1.62 12.99
C CYS A 49 10.46 -1.37 11.77
N ARG A 50 11.67 -1.95 11.69
CA ARG A 50 12.55 -1.80 10.51
C ARG A 50 11.98 -2.55 9.32
N ARG A 51 11.50 -3.78 9.52
CA ARG A 51 10.89 -4.61 8.46
C ARG A 51 9.66 -3.96 7.84
N LEU A 52 8.79 -3.36 8.65
CA LEU A 52 7.59 -2.69 8.15
C LEU A 52 7.92 -1.48 7.26
N VAL A 53 8.91 -0.66 7.63
CA VAL A 53 9.31 0.50 6.79
C VAL A 53 10.02 0.07 5.52
N VAL A 54 10.83 -1.00 5.56
CA VAL A 54 11.39 -1.60 4.34
C VAL A 54 10.25 -2.07 3.43
N ALA A 55 9.29 -2.82 3.97
CA ALA A 55 8.16 -3.32 3.19
C ALA A 55 7.35 -2.16 2.57
N LEU A 56 6.97 -1.15 3.36
CA LEU A 56 6.28 0.06 2.86
C LEU A 56 7.08 0.78 1.76
N SER A 57 8.41 0.85 1.86
CA SER A 57 9.25 1.49 0.83
C SER A 57 9.29 0.69 -0.48
N VAL A 58 9.29 -0.65 -0.40
CA VAL A 58 9.23 -1.52 -1.57
C VAL A 58 7.86 -1.39 -2.25
N THR A 59 6.78 -1.40 -1.46
CA THR A 59 5.40 -1.16 -1.96
C THR A 59 5.29 0.16 -2.70
N LEU A 60 5.91 1.23 -2.19
CA LEU A 60 5.91 2.54 -2.84
C LEU A 60 6.63 2.52 -4.20
N GLY A 61 7.73 1.76 -4.31
CA GLY A 61 8.44 1.54 -5.57
C GLY A 61 7.62 0.76 -6.59
N MET A 62 6.91 -0.29 -6.17
CA MET A 62 6.04 -1.07 -7.06
C MET A 62 4.83 -0.24 -7.53
N PHE A 63 4.25 0.59 -6.65
CA PHE A 63 3.21 1.54 -7.04
C PHE A 63 3.68 2.51 -8.12
N ALA A 64 4.92 2.98 -8.06
CA ALA A 64 5.46 3.87 -9.09
C ALA A 64 5.54 3.16 -10.47
N ILE A 65 5.94 1.89 -10.49
CA ILE A 65 5.99 1.08 -11.72
C ILE A 65 4.58 0.86 -12.27
N GLU A 66 3.62 0.48 -11.43
CA GLU A 66 2.24 0.24 -11.87
C GLU A 66 1.57 1.52 -12.37
N LEU A 67 1.78 2.65 -11.67
CA LEU A 67 1.26 3.95 -12.08
C LEU A 67 1.88 4.44 -13.39
N ALA A 68 3.19 4.23 -13.59
CA ALA A 68 3.84 4.52 -14.86
C ALA A 68 3.31 3.64 -16.01
N GLY A 69 3.09 2.34 -15.76
CA GLY A 69 2.48 1.43 -16.73
C GLY A 69 1.02 1.75 -17.04
N PHE A 70 0.29 2.28 -16.06
CA PHE A 70 -1.08 2.78 -16.24
C PHE A 70 -1.10 4.04 -17.10
N PHE A 71 -0.26 5.05 -16.80
CA PHE A 71 -0.18 6.29 -17.59
C PHE A 71 0.41 6.08 -18.99
N SER A 72 1.31 5.11 -19.16
CA SER A 72 1.83 4.73 -20.48
C SER A 72 0.81 3.96 -21.33
N GLY A 73 -0.37 3.62 -20.79
CA GLY A 73 -1.44 2.91 -21.52
C GLY A 73 -1.22 1.40 -21.68
N VAL A 74 -0.06 0.86 -21.29
CA VAL A 74 0.32 -0.55 -21.50
C VAL A 74 -0.59 -1.51 -20.73
N SER A 75 -1.02 -1.14 -19.52
CA SER A 75 -1.92 -1.96 -18.69
C SER A 75 -3.39 -1.52 -18.75
N MET A 76 -3.71 -0.45 -19.50
CA MET A 76 -5.03 0.20 -19.49
C MET A 76 -6.09 -0.58 -20.28
N PHE A 77 -5.69 -1.37 -21.27
CA PHE A 77 -6.59 -2.03 -22.23
C PHE A 77 -6.88 -3.51 -21.95
N ASN A 78 -6.38 -4.07 -20.85
CA ASN A 78 -6.70 -5.44 -20.43
C ASN A 78 -7.75 -5.43 -19.31
N SER A 79 -9.01 -5.70 -19.66
CA SER A 79 -10.14 -5.66 -18.71
C SER A 79 -10.04 -6.69 -17.60
N SER A 80 -9.53 -7.90 -17.86
CA SER A 80 -9.37 -8.94 -16.83
C SER A 80 -8.27 -8.59 -15.83
N GLN A 81 -7.14 -8.09 -16.31
CA GLN A 81 -6.07 -7.57 -15.46
C GLN A 81 -6.55 -6.37 -14.63
N GLY A 82 -7.31 -5.45 -15.26
CA GLY A 82 -7.85 -4.27 -14.58
C GLY A 82 -8.81 -4.62 -13.44
N LEU A 83 -9.68 -5.62 -13.63
CA LEU A 83 -10.59 -6.11 -12.59
C LEU A 83 -9.83 -6.73 -11.41
N LEU A 84 -8.86 -7.60 -11.70
CA LEU A 84 -8.06 -8.26 -10.66
C LEU A 84 -7.23 -7.26 -9.85
N SER A 85 -6.56 -6.31 -10.52
CA SER A 85 -5.82 -5.22 -9.86
C SER A 85 -6.74 -4.36 -9.00
N THR A 86 -7.91 -3.96 -9.51
CA THR A 86 -8.90 -3.17 -8.75
C THR A 86 -9.36 -3.91 -7.49
N ALA A 87 -9.68 -5.21 -7.61
CA ALA A 87 -10.10 -6.04 -6.47
C ALA A 87 -8.96 -6.23 -5.46
N ALA A 88 -7.74 -6.49 -5.93
CA ALA A 88 -6.56 -6.65 -5.08
C ALA A 88 -6.28 -5.37 -4.28
N HIS A 89 -6.17 -4.21 -4.94
CA HIS A 89 -5.91 -2.95 -4.24
C HIS A 89 -7.07 -2.52 -3.32
N ALA A 90 -8.33 -2.79 -3.69
CA ALA A 90 -9.46 -2.53 -2.81
C ALA A 90 -9.39 -3.39 -1.54
N SER A 91 -9.13 -4.69 -1.68
CA SER A 91 -9.01 -5.61 -0.54
C SER A 91 -7.81 -5.27 0.36
N ALA A 92 -6.67 -4.89 -0.24
CA ALA A 92 -5.50 -4.43 0.49
C ALA A 92 -5.76 -3.10 1.20
N GLY A 93 -6.48 -2.17 0.58
CA GLY A 93 -6.92 -0.94 1.22
C GLY A 93 -7.74 -1.20 2.48
N VAL A 94 -8.72 -2.11 2.41
CA VAL A 94 -9.52 -2.53 3.58
C VAL A 94 -8.63 -3.19 4.65
N ALA A 95 -7.75 -4.11 4.26
CA ALA A 95 -6.83 -4.78 5.19
C ALA A 95 -5.88 -3.79 5.88
N LEU A 96 -5.40 -2.76 5.17
CA LEU A 96 -4.55 -1.72 5.74
C LEU A 96 -5.29 -0.80 6.71
N VAL A 97 -6.58 -0.56 6.50
CA VAL A 97 -7.42 0.17 7.46
C VAL A 97 -7.55 -0.63 8.76
N PHE A 98 -7.79 -1.94 8.70
CA PHE A 98 -7.76 -2.80 9.89
C PHE A 98 -6.38 -2.83 10.54
N PHE A 99 -5.31 -2.92 9.75
CA PHE A 99 -3.93 -2.85 10.24
C PHE A 99 -3.64 -1.54 11.00
N LEU A 100 -4.25 -0.43 10.58
CA LEU A 100 -4.11 0.88 11.23
C LEU A 100 -4.78 0.92 12.60
N PHE A 101 -6.01 0.39 12.72
CA PHE A 101 -6.81 0.47 13.94
C PHE A 101 -6.48 -0.63 14.96
N GLU A 102 -6.24 -1.85 14.50
CA GLU A 102 -6.05 -3.04 15.36
C GLU A 102 -4.58 -3.38 15.65
N GLN A 103 -3.62 -2.53 15.22
CA GLN A 103 -2.18 -2.70 15.46
C GLN A 103 -1.64 -4.13 15.16
N TRP A 104 -2.03 -4.69 14.01
CA TRP A 104 -1.62 -6.04 13.61
C TRP A 104 -0.09 -6.22 13.51
N ASP A 105 0.37 -7.46 13.68
CA ASP A 105 1.78 -7.82 13.63
C ASP A 105 2.45 -7.38 12.31
N CYS A 106 3.67 -6.87 12.42
CA CYS A 106 4.44 -6.40 11.25
C CYS A 106 4.71 -7.50 10.21
N GLY A 107 4.62 -8.77 10.60
CA GLY A 107 4.72 -9.92 9.68
C GLY A 107 3.51 -10.07 8.76
N LEU A 108 2.32 -9.70 9.22
CA LEU A 108 1.08 -9.77 8.41
C LEU A 108 1.10 -8.81 7.23
N TYR A 109 1.84 -7.70 7.33
CA TYR A 109 2.01 -6.77 6.21
C TYR A 109 2.66 -7.43 4.97
N TRP A 110 3.59 -8.36 5.17
CA TRP A 110 4.23 -9.08 4.05
C TRP A 110 3.25 -9.98 3.30
N TRP A 111 2.24 -10.51 4.00
CA TRP A 111 1.16 -11.26 3.36
C TRP A 111 0.26 -10.33 2.55
N ILE A 112 -0.11 -9.16 3.08
CA ILE A 112 -0.90 -8.15 2.34
C ILE A 112 -0.15 -7.71 1.08
N PHE A 113 1.16 -7.49 1.17
CA PHE A 113 2.02 -7.13 0.04
C PHE A 113 2.19 -8.26 -0.99
N ALA A 114 2.17 -9.53 -0.59
CA ALA A 114 2.30 -10.64 -1.54
C ALA A 114 1.03 -10.83 -2.39
N PHE A 115 -0.13 -10.46 -1.86
CA PHE A 115 -1.43 -10.63 -2.52
C PHE A 115 -1.90 -9.40 -3.30
N CYS A 116 -1.18 -8.28 -3.23
CA CYS A 116 -1.55 -7.01 -3.86
C CYS A 116 -0.34 -6.33 -4.51
#